data_AF-A0A7S1DXE4-F1
#
_entry.id   AF-A0A7S1DXE4-F1
#
_cell.length_a   1.000
_cell.length_b   1.000
_cell.length_c   1.000
_cell.angle_alpha   90.00
_cell.angle_beta   90.00
_cell.angle_gamma   90.00
#
_symmetry.space_group_name_H-M   'P 1'
#
loop_
_entity.id
_entity.type
_entity.pdbx_description
1 polymer ?
#
loop_
_entity_poly.entity_id
_entity_poly.type
_entity_poly.pdbx_seq_one_letter_code
_entity_poly.pdbx_strand_id
1 'polypeptide(L)'
;PYGVGKLNSVVDTATLASRNNFKTGICTTGNSLEKTPEDEKHMLKNDASVKDMEAAAIAWSCELHGIPFVGLKVVTDIVDGDVPAQDEFMENLSTASKSLQAAVPKLLESMCSDRHVEL
;
A
#
# COMPACT_ATOMS: atom_id res chain seq x y z
N PRO A 1 -10.49 -12.22 16.45
CA PRO A 1 -9.05 -12.15 16.80
C PRO A 1 -8.58 -10.69 16.82
N TYR A 2 -7.84 -10.28 17.85
CA TYR A 2 -7.18 -8.97 17.88
C TYR A 2 -6.16 -8.89 16.72
N GLY A 3 -6.09 -7.74 16.04
CA GLY A 3 -5.16 -7.53 14.92
C GLY A 3 -5.54 -8.20 13.60
N VAL A 4 -6.75 -8.75 13.47
CA VAL A 4 -7.23 -9.37 12.23
C VAL A 4 -8.52 -8.67 11.77
N GLY A 5 -8.48 -8.07 10.59
CA GLY A 5 -9.63 -7.37 10.01
C GLY A 5 -9.33 -6.80 8.63
N LYS A 6 -10.36 -6.26 7.98
CA LYS A 6 -10.26 -5.52 6.72
C LYS A 6 -10.63 -4.07 6.98
N LEU A 7 -9.76 -3.16 6.60
CA LEU A 7 -9.98 -1.72 6.67
C LEU A 7 -10.15 -1.17 5.27
N ASN A 8 -11.15 -0.31 5.08
CA ASN A 8 -11.40 0.32 3.79
C ASN A 8 -11.01 1.79 3.88
N SER A 9 -10.30 2.28 2.86
CA SER A 9 -10.13 3.71 2.68
C SER A 9 -11.46 4.34 2.26
N VAL A 10 -11.80 5.49 2.84
CA VAL A 10 -12.93 6.33 2.40
C VAL A 10 -12.55 7.26 1.24
N VAL A 11 -11.27 7.26 0.83
CA VAL A 11 -10.77 8.05 -0.30
C VAL A 11 -11.07 7.31 -1.60
N ASP A 12 -11.50 8.03 -2.64
CA ASP A 12 -11.67 7.48 -3.99
C ASP A 12 -10.30 7.19 -4.65
N THR A 13 -9.73 6.04 -4.26
CA THR A 13 -8.44 5.58 -4.77
C THR A 13 -8.49 5.18 -6.24
N ALA A 14 -9.66 4.83 -6.78
CA ALA A 14 -9.81 4.46 -8.19
C ALA A 14 -9.60 5.67 -9.10
N THR A 15 -10.24 6.80 -8.79
CA THR A 15 -10.05 8.05 -9.53
C THR A 15 -8.62 8.56 -9.41
N LEU A 16 -8.06 8.58 -8.21
CA LEU A 16 -6.66 8.99 -7.99
C LEU A 16 -5.68 8.11 -8.78
N ALA A 17 -5.88 6.79 -8.77
CA ALA A 17 -5.03 5.88 -9.53
C ALA A 17 -5.15 6.09 -11.04
N SER A 18 -6.38 6.23 -11.56
CA SER A 18 -6.63 6.45 -12.98
C SER A 18 -5.96 7.71 -13.52
N ARG A 19 -6.00 8.82 -12.77
CA ARG A 19 -5.38 10.10 -13.19
C ARG A 19 -3.86 10.03 -13.27
N ASN A 20 -3.25 9.20 -12.42
CA ASN A 20 -1.81 9.10 -12.30
C ASN A 20 -1.22 7.88 -13.01
N ASN A 21 -2.06 7.07 -13.67
CA ASN A 21 -1.69 5.78 -14.25
C ASN A 21 -1.03 4.83 -13.20
N PHE A 22 -1.60 4.81 -12.00
CA PHE A 22 -1.19 3.88 -10.93
C PHE A 22 -2.09 2.65 -10.92
N LYS A 23 -1.61 1.57 -10.30
CA LYS A 23 -2.40 0.37 -10.02
C LYS A 23 -3.08 0.51 -8.66
N THR A 24 -4.27 -0.07 -8.53
CA THR A 24 -4.95 -0.29 -7.25
C THR A 24 -4.79 -1.74 -6.81
N GLY A 25 -4.91 -2.01 -5.51
CA GLY A 25 -4.79 -3.35 -4.97
C GLY A 25 -5.00 -3.39 -3.45
N ILE A 26 -5.14 -4.60 -2.90
CA ILE A 26 -5.30 -4.81 -1.46
C ILE A 26 -3.90 -4.94 -0.83
N CYS A 27 -3.67 -4.18 0.24
CA CYS A 27 -2.46 -4.28 1.04
C CYS A 27 -2.72 -5.15 2.27
N THR A 28 -1.92 -6.21 2.44
CA THR A 28 -1.89 -7.01 3.68
C THR A 28 -0.65 -6.67 4.50
N THR A 29 -0.83 -6.56 5.82
CA THR A 29 0.21 -6.11 6.74
C THR A 29 0.54 -7.19 7.77
N GLY A 30 1.83 -7.39 8.05
CA GLY A 30 2.32 -8.24 9.14
C GLY A 30 3.71 -7.80 9.59
N ASN A 31 4.17 -8.19 10.78
CA ASN A 31 5.42 -7.66 11.37
C ASN A 31 6.72 -8.30 10.85
N SER A 32 6.62 -9.21 9.88
CA SER A 32 7.76 -9.96 9.33
C SER A 32 7.96 -9.59 7.87
N LEU A 33 9.22 -9.46 7.43
CA LEU A 33 9.54 -9.24 6.01
C LEU A 33 9.19 -10.48 5.18
N GLU A 34 9.66 -11.65 5.62
CA GLU A 34 9.29 -12.94 5.02
C GLU A 34 7.82 -13.30 5.28
N LYS A 35 7.33 -14.29 4.54
CA LYS A 35 6.03 -14.92 4.77
C LYS A 35 6.23 -16.32 5.34
N THR A 36 5.40 -16.68 6.31
CA THR A 36 5.17 -18.06 6.69
C THR A 36 4.06 -18.67 5.82
N PRO A 37 3.88 -20.00 5.83
CA PRO A 37 2.75 -20.63 5.15
C PRO A 37 1.36 -20.14 5.64
N GLU A 38 1.24 -19.75 6.92
CA GLU A 38 -0.01 -19.19 7.43
C GLU A 38 -0.23 -17.75 6.93
N ASP A 39 0.84 -16.95 6.83
CA ASP A 39 0.75 -15.61 6.21
C ASP A 39 0.30 -15.72 4.75
N GLU A 40 0.86 -16.66 3.99
CA GLU A 40 0.46 -16.92 2.60
C GLU A 40 -1.02 -17.26 2.45
N LYS A 41 -1.52 -18.16 3.30
CA LYS A 41 -2.95 -18.50 3.34
C LYS A 41 -3.82 -17.28 3.65
N HIS A 42 -3.39 -16.41 4.56
CA HIS A 42 -4.11 -15.17 4.86
C HIS A 42 -4.05 -14.17 3.70
N MET A 43 -2.90 -14.03 3.04
CA MET A 43 -2.75 -13.15 1.88
C MET A 43 -3.65 -13.59 0.73
N LEU A 44 -3.63 -14.88 0.37
CA LEU A 44 -4.48 -15.45 -0.68
C LEU A 44 -5.97 -15.32 -0.35
N LYS A 45 -6.36 -15.59 0.90
CA LYS A 45 -7.75 -15.44 1.34
C LYS A 45 -8.27 -14.01 1.24
N ASN A 46 -7.39 -13.01 1.34
CA ASN A 46 -7.74 -11.60 1.31
C ASN A 46 -7.43 -10.91 -0.04
N ASP A 47 -7.10 -11.69 -1.08
CA ASP A 47 -6.78 -11.17 -2.42
C ASP A 47 -5.67 -10.11 -2.40
N ALA A 48 -4.61 -10.38 -1.63
CA ALA A 48 -3.49 -9.48 -1.43
C ALA A 48 -2.79 -9.17 -2.75
N SER A 49 -2.61 -7.88 -3.04
CA SER A 49 -1.82 -7.40 -4.18
C SER A 49 -0.43 -6.92 -3.75
N VAL A 50 -0.30 -6.43 -2.52
CA VAL A 50 0.96 -5.98 -1.93
C VAL A 50 1.04 -6.37 -0.46
N LYS A 51 2.24 -6.70 0.02
CA LYS A 51 2.54 -7.01 1.42
C LYS A 51 3.40 -5.91 2.02
N ASP A 52 3.12 -5.50 3.26
CA ASP A 52 3.95 -4.55 3.99
C ASP A 52 3.98 -4.85 5.50
N MET A 53 4.53 -3.92 6.29
CA MET A 53 4.71 -4.08 7.74
C MET A 53 3.98 -3.02 8.59
N GLU A 54 3.28 -2.04 8.00
CA GLU A 54 2.71 -0.90 8.76
C GLU A 54 1.28 -0.48 8.37
N ALA A 55 0.83 -0.68 7.12
CA ALA A 55 -0.33 0.02 6.56
C ALA A 55 -1.62 -0.23 7.33
N ALA A 56 -1.92 -1.47 7.72
CA ALA A 56 -3.13 -1.79 8.48
C ALA A 56 -3.13 -1.14 9.87
N ALA A 57 -1.97 -1.03 10.52
CA ALA A 57 -1.85 -0.36 11.83
C ALA A 57 -2.08 1.16 11.71
N ILE A 58 -1.55 1.78 10.65
CA ILE A 58 -1.79 3.20 10.36
C ILE A 58 -3.28 3.42 10.06
N ALA A 59 -3.88 2.59 9.19
CA ALA A 59 -5.29 2.68 8.84
C ALA A 59 -6.20 2.52 10.06
N TRP A 60 -5.88 1.60 10.98
CA TRP A 60 -6.60 1.42 12.24
C TRP A 60 -6.53 2.67 13.11
N SER A 61 -5.35 3.26 13.27
CA SER A 61 -5.18 4.52 14.01
C SER A 61 -6.01 5.66 13.38
N CYS A 62 -5.97 5.80 12.05
CA CYS A 62 -6.78 6.76 11.32
C CYS A 62 -8.29 6.55 11.54
N GLU A 63 -8.77 5.30 11.52
CA GLU A 63 -10.17 4.95 11.78
C GLU A 63 -10.59 5.36 13.21
N LEU A 64 -9.76 5.06 14.22
CA LEU A 64 -10.02 5.46 15.61
C LEU A 64 -10.19 6.97 15.80
N HIS A 65 -9.56 7.77 14.93
CA HIS A 65 -9.58 9.23 14.99
C HIS A 65 -10.44 9.89 13.90
N GLY A 66 -11.15 9.12 13.07
CA GLY A 66 -11.97 9.66 11.97
C GLY A 66 -11.16 10.41 10.91
N ILE A 67 -9.89 10.04 10.71
CA ILE A 67 -9.00 10.66 9.72
C ILE A 67 -9.01 9.85 8.42
N PRO A 68 -9.23 10.46 7.25
CA PRO A 68 -9.10 9.77 5.97
C PRO A 68 -7.66 9.27 5.75
N PHE A 69 -7.52 8.06 5.21
CA PHE A 69 -6.23 7.42 4.95
C PHE A 69 -6.15 6.95 3.50
N VAL A 70 -4.99 7.13 2.87
CA VAL A 70 -4.64 6.53 1.58
C VAL A 70 -3.22 5.99 1.64
N GLY A 71 -3.00 4.79 1.10
CA GLY A 71 -1.68 4.18 1.00
C GLY A 71 -1.11 4.33 -0.40
N LEU A 72 0.14 4.78 -0.51
CA LEU A 72 0.95 4.70 -1.73
C LEU A 72 2.09 3.71 -1.48
N LYS A 73 2.16 2.66 -2.29
CA LYS A 73 3.15 1.59 -2.15
C LYS A 73 3.95 1.45 -3.43
N VAL A 74 5.26 1.22 -3.28
CA VAL A 74 6.15 0.80 -4.36
C VAL A 74 6.61 -0.62 -4.06
N VAL A 75 6.65 -1.46 -5.09
CA VAL A 75 7.06 -2.85 -4.95
C VAL A 75 8.58 -2.93 -5.12
N THR A 76 9.24 -3.51 -4.13
CA THR A 76 10.68 -3.74 -4.08
C THR A 76 11.06 -5.17 -4.38
N ASP A 77 10.17 -6.10 -4.06
CA ASP A 77 10.39 -7.54 -4.11
C ASP A 77 9.08 -8.26 -4.46
N ILE A 78 9.20 -9.40 -5.14
CA ILE A 78 8.10 -10.24 -5.59
C ILE A 78 8.00 -11.43 -4.63
N VAL A 79 6.99 -11.37 -3.75
CA VAL A 79 6.80 -12.30 -2.63
C VAL A 79 6.64 -13.77 -3.06
N ASP A 80 6.15 -14.01 -4.28
CA ASP A 80 5.97 -15.31 -4.92
C ASP A 80 7.03 -15.61 -6.00
N GLY A 81 8.10 -14.81 -6.05
CA GLY A 81 9.24 -14.99 -6.95
C GLY A 81 10.30 -15.96 -6.42
N ASP A 82 11.29 -16.24 -7.26
CA ASP A 82 12.37 -17.19 -6.97
C ASP A 82 13.55 -16.57 -6.20
N VAL A 83 13.54 -15.24 -6.00
CA VAL A 83 14.63 -14.50 -5.35
C VAL A 83 14.29 -14.28 -3.87
N PRO A 84 15.24 -14.44 -2.93
CA PRO A 84 15.01 -14.09 -1.53
C PRO A 84 14.58 -12.63 -1.38
N ALA A 85 13.49 -12.39 -0.65
CA ALA A 85 12.88 -11.08 -0.51
C ALA A 85 13.86 -10.00 -0.04
N GLN A 86 14.76 -10.32 0.90
CA GLN A 86 15.77 -9.38 1.39
C GLN A 86 16.76 -8.95 0.30
N ASP A 87 17.17 -9.87 -0.56
CA ASP A 87 18.16 -9.58 -1.61
C ASP A 87 17.54 -8.73 -2.70
N GLU A 88 16.34 -9.12 -3.18
CA GLU A 88 15.60 -8.35 -4.19
C GLU A 88 15.21 -6.97 -3.65
N PHE A 89 14.81 -6.88 -2.39
CA PHE A 89 14.54 -5.62 -1.71
C PHE A 89 15.75 -4.69 -1.78
N MET A 90 16.93 -5.17 -1.38
CA MET A 90 18.15 -4.35 -1.35
C MET A 90 18.62 -3.93 -2.73
N GLU A 91 18.50 -4.82 -3.73
CA GLU A 91 18.82 -4.53 -5.12
C GLU A 91 17.91 -3.43 -5.69
N ASN A 92 16.60 -3.53 -5.42
CA ASN A 92 15.60 -2.64 -6.00
C ASN A 92 15.34 -1.38 -5.18
N LEU A 93 15.80 -1.29 -3.93
CA LEU A 93 15.47 -0.21 -3.00
C LEU A 93 15.74 1.18 -3.60
N SER A 94 16.88 1.36 -4.28
CA SER A 94 17.24 2.63 -4.92
C SER A 94 16.27 3.00 -6.05
N THR A 95 15.89 2.04 -6.88
CA THR A 95 14.94 2.24 -7.98
C THR A 95 13.53 2.48 -7.47
N ALA A 96 13.07 1.69 -6.50
CA ALA A 96 11.77 1.85 -5.85
C ALA A 96 11.66 3.21 -5.14
N SER A 97 12.72 3.66 -4.47
CA SER A 97 12.77 4.98 -3.83
C SER A 97 12.64 6.12 -4.84
N LYS A 98 13.30 6.03 -6.01
CA LYS A 98 13.15 7.02 -7.10
C LYS A 98 11.74 7.01 -7.67
N SER A 99 11.14 5.84 -7.87
CA SER A 99 9.74 5.72 -8.29
C SER A 99 8.79 6.35 -7.28
N LEU A 100 9.00 6.11 -5.99
CA LEU A 100 8.20 6.73 -4.92
C LEU A 100 8.38 8.24 -4.89
N GLN A 101 9.62 8.74 -5.01
CA GLN A 101 9.93 10.16 -5.08
C GLN A 101 9.21 10.85 -6.26
N ALA A 102 9.09 10.17 -7.40
CA ALA A 102 8.36 10.70 -8.57
C ALA A 102 6.83 10.58 -8.44
N ALA A 103 6.33 9.59 -7.70
CA ALA A 103 4.90 9.33 -7.55
C ALA A 103 4.22 10.20 -6.49
N VAL A 104 4.90 10.50 -5.38
CA VAL A 104 4.34 11.27 -4.25
C VAL A 104 3.83 12.65 -4.69
N PRO A 105 4.60 13.49 -5.43
CA PRO A 105 4.12 14.80 -5.85
C PRO A 105 2.87 14.71 -6.72
N LYS A 106 2.81 13.76 -7.67
CA LYS A 106 1.67 13.57 -8.57
C LYS A 106 0.38 13.21 -7.82
N LEU A 107 0.50 12.36 -6.80
CA LEU A 107 -0.61 12.02 -5.92
C LEU A 107 -1.09 13.24 -5.14
N LEU A 108 -0.17 13.99 -4.52
CA LEU A 108 -0.50 15.18 -3.74
C LEU A 108 -1.16 16.28 -4.61
N GLU A 109 -0.65 16.50 -5.81
CA GLU A 109 -1.25 17.41 -6.79
C GLU A 109 -2.67 16.99 -7.14
N SER A 110 -2.89 15.70 -7.44
CA SER A 110 -4.22 15.16 -7.75
C SER A 110 -5.22 15.35 -6.61
N MET A 111 -4.79 15.12 -5.37
CA MET A 111 -5.62 15.34 -4.17
C MET A 111 -5.93 16.82 -3.92
N CYS A 112 -5.02 17.73 -4.30
CA CYS A 112 -5.24 19.17 -4.18
C CYS A 112 -6.16 19.71 -5.28
N SER A 113 -6.11 19.16 -6.50
CA SER A 113 -6.99 19.57 -7.59
C SER A 113 -8.46 19.27 -7.30
N ASP A 114 -8.76 18.21 -6.54
CA ASP A 114 -10.13 17.91 -6.10
C ASP A 114 -10.71 18.94 -5.11
N ARG A 115 -9.87 19.80 -4.51
CA ARG A 115 -10.31 20.90 -3.63
C ARG A 115 -10.68 22.20 -4.38
N HIS A 116 -10.55 22.25 -5.70
CA HIS A 116 -10.87 23.46 -6.50
C HIS A 116 -12.31 23.49 -7.05
N VAL A 117 -13.21 22.66 -6.54
CA VAL A 117 -14.66 22.75 -6.82
C VAL A 117 -15.37 23.23 -5.56
N GLU A 118 -15.22 24.52 -5.25
CA GLU A 118 -16.16 25.35 -4.46
C GLU A 118 -15.50 26.73 -4.17
N LEU A 119 -15.55 27.63 -5.16
CA LEU A 119 -15.55 29.09 -4.98
C LEU A 119 -16.47 29.72 -6.04
#